data_AF-J9GNF9-F1
#
_entry.id   AF-J9GNF9-F1
#
_cell.length_a   1.000
_cell.length_b   1.000
_cell.length_c   1.000
_cell.angle_alpha   90.00
_cell.angle_beta   90.00
_cell.angle_gamma   90.00
#
_symmetry.space_group_name_H-M   'P 1'
#
loop_
_entity.id
_entity.type
_entity.pdbx_description
1 polymer ?
#
loop_
_entity_poly.entity_id
_entity_poly.type
_entity_poly.pdbx_seq_one_letter_code
_entity_poly.pdbx_strand_id
1 'polypeptide(L)'
;MKKLRWCPDVIYCQGWAAAVAPFYIKTAYRDEPPFVNAKVVASLYSQMPDATKTERFAECLKFRDANKKALTAAGVDLSQPDSLGRLAVAFSDGVIEAEAGVSETLLGLAKEKGLPVLEQASIQDKAADYRAFFESL
;
A
#
# COMPACT_ATOMS: atom_id res chain seq x y z
N MET A 1 12.73 10.04 24.29
CA MET A 1 12.76 9.21 23.07
C MET A 1 12.13 7.86 23.36
N LYS A 2 10.93 7.58 22.84
CA LYS A 2 10.27 6.27 23.01
C LYS A 2 10.91 5.30 21.99
N LYS A 3 11.86 4.49 22.46
CA LYS A 3 12.55 3.47 21.63
C LYS A 3 11.56 2.37 21.26
N LEU A 4 10.90 2.47 20.11
CA LEU A 4 10.37 1.29 19.45
C LEU A 4 11.58 0.40 19.12
N ARG A 5 11.69 -0.76 19.78
CA ARG A 5 12.73 -1.76 19.52
C ARG A 5 12.40 -2.65 18.32
N TRP A 6 11.29 -2.37 17.63
CA TRP A 6 10.82 -3.14 16.51
C TRP A 6 11.28 -2.46 15.22
N CYS A 7 12.12 -3.16 14.46
CA CYS A 7 12.61 -2.77 13.14
C CYS A 7 12.10 -3.85 12.16
N PRO A 8 10.96 -3.62 11.49
CA PRO A 8 10.40 -4.62 10.60
C PRO A 8 11.20 -4.76 9.31
N ASP A 9 11.37 -5.99 8.84
CA ASP A 9 11.80 -6.26 7.48
C ASP A 9 10.65 -6.00 6.48
N VAL A 10 9.43 -6.43 6.85
CA VAL A 10 8.21 -6.24 6.05
C VAL A 10 7.07 -5.71 6.91
N ILE A 11 6.37 -4.70 6.40
CA ILE A 11 5.13 -4.16 6.96
C ILE A 11 3.99 -4.54 6.02
N TYR A 12 3.08 -5.36 6.52
CA TYR A 12 1.91 -5.79 5.75
C TYR A 12 0.67 -4.98 6.12
N CYS A 13 0.19 -4.18 5.17
CA CYS A 13 -0.98 -3.31 5.31
C CYS A 13 -2.22 -3.99 4.73
N GLN A 14 -3.13 -4.43 5.59
CA GLN A 14 -4.33 -5.11 5.15
C GLN A 14 -5.53 -4.18 4.92
N GLY A 15 -6.02 -4.18 3.69
CA GLY A 15 -7.30 -3.59 3.32
C GLY A 15 -7.33 -2.07 3.36
N TRP A 16 -8.53 -1.53 3.13
CA TRP A 16 -8.70 -0.08 2.92
C TRP A 16 -8.35 0.76 4.16
N ALA A 17 -8.59 0.25 5.36
CA ALA A 17 -8.30 0.99 6.59
C ALA A 17 -6.79 1.26 6.75
N ALA A 18 -5.94 0.39 6.19
CA ALA A 18 -4.49 0.53 6.21
C ALA A 18 -3.93 1.08 4.89
N ALA A 19 -4.75 1.40 3.89
CA ALA A 19 -4.29 1.80 2.55
C ALA A 19 -3.51 3.13 2.51
N VAL A 20 -3.64 3.97 3.54
CA VAL A 20 -2.85 5.20 3.71
C VAL A 20 -1.51 4.96 4.39
N ALA A 21 -1.31 3.82 5.06
CA ALA A 21 -0.08 3.54 5.79
C ALA A 21 1.16 3.46 4.88
N PRO A 22 1.13 2.80 3.70
CA PRO A 22 2.25 2.78 2.77
C PRO A 22 2.72 4.19 2.40
N PHE A 23 1.77 5.09 2.14
CA PHE A 23 2.06 6.48 1.82
C PHE A 23 2.86 7.15 2.94
N TYR A 24 2.43 7.03 4.19
CA TYR A 24 3.16 7.64 5.31
C TYR A 24 4.52 6.98 5.55
N ILE A 25 4.60 5.64 5.47
CA ILE A 25 5.85 4.91 5.71
C ILE A 25 6.91 5.33 4.69
N LYS A 26 6.56 5.39 3.40
CA LYS A 26 7.48 5.75 2.31
C LYS A 26 7.71 7.24 2.15
N THR A 27 7.01 8.08 2.91
CA THR A 27 7.19 9.55 2.87
C THR A 27 7.57 10.10 4.23
N ALA A 28 6.61 10.36 5.12
CA ALA A 28 6.80 11.02 6.41
C ALA A 28 7.73 10.28 7.40
N TYR A 29 7.91 8.98 7.22
CA TYR A 29 8.71 8.13 8.10
C TYR A 29 9.89 7.45 7.41
N ARG A 30 10.13 7.74 6.12
CA ARG A 30 11.12 7.03 5.29
C ARG A 30 12.55 7.06 5.82
N ASP A 31 12.90 8.14 6.51
CA ASP A 31 14.25 8.38 7.03
C ASP A 31 14.37 7.99 8.51
N GLU A 32 13.29 7.50 9.13
CA GLU A 32 13.36 6.99 10.49
C GLU A 32 14.03 5.61 10.50
N PRO A 33 15.04 5.38 11.37
CA PRO A 33 15.84 4.15 11.34
C PRO A 33 15.06 2.82 11.28
N PRO A 34 13.89 2.66 11.93
CA PRO A 34 13.12 1.42 11.82
C PRO A 34 12.53 1.13 10.43
N PHE A 35 12.39 2.14 9.56
CA PHE A 35 11.63 2.03 8.31
C PHE A 35 12.49 2.22 7.05
N VAL A 36 13.73 2.69 7.17
CA VAL A 36 14.64 2.92 6.04
C VAL A 36 14.76 1.70 5.11
N ASN A 37 14.81 0.50 5.68
CA ASN A 37 14.93 -0.76 4.94
C ASN A 37 13.63 -1.56 4.91
N ALA A 38 12.55 -1.07 5.52
CA ALA A 38 11.30 -1.81 5.60
C ALA A 38 10.62 -1.87 4.23
N LYS A 39 10.29 -3.09 3.81
CA LYS A 39 9.39 -3.33 2.68
C LYS A 39 7.95 -3.14 3.12
N VAL A 40 7.12 -2.59 2.25
CA VAL A 40 5.70 -2.39 2.51
C VAL A 40 4.91 -3.19 1.51
N VAL A 41 4.01 -4.04 2.00
CA VAL A 41 3.09 -4.81 1.18
C VAL A 41 1.68 -4.37 1.49
N ALA A 42 0.88 -4.06 0.47
CA ALA A 42 -0.54 -3.80 0.64
C ALA A 42 -1.36 -4.98 0.13
N SER A 43 -2.42 -5.36 0.85
CA SER A 43 -3.46 -6.21 0.26
C SER A 43 -4.68 -5.42 -0.19
N LEU A 44 -5.12 -5.75 -1.39
CA LEU A 44 -6.31 -5.23 -2.00
C LEU A 44 -7.45 -6.24 -1.85
N TYR A 45 -8.67 -5.71 -1.74
CA TYR A 45 -9.90 -6.46 -1.63
C TYR A 45 -10.88 -5.98 -2.71
N SER A 46 -11.93 -6.78 -2.97
CA SER A 46 -12.94 -6.47 -3.99
C SER A 46 -13.65 -5.13 -3.71
N GLN A 47 -13.85 -4.81 -2.43
CA GLN A 47 -14.48 -3.57 -1.99
C GLN A 47 -13.46 -2.60 -1.40
N MET A 48 -13.25 -1.48 -2.09
CA MET A 48 -12.51 -0.33 -1.61
C MET A 48 -13.47 0.87 -1.50
N PRO A 49 -13.40 1.66 -0.43
CA PRO A 49 -14.19 2.88 -0.29
C PRO A 49 -13.92 3.85 -1.43
N ASP A 50 -14.98 4.48 -1.92
CA ASP A 50 -14.88 5.60 -2.84
C ASP A 50 -14.40 6.84 -2.07
N ALA A 51 -13.12 7.16 -2.23
CA ALA A 51 -12.49 8.26 -1.50
C ALA A 51 -13.00 9.64 -1.95
N THR A 52 -13.63 9.75 -3.13
CA THR A 52 -14.22 11.02 -3.60
C THR A 52 -15.42 11.46 -2.77
N LYS A 53 -16.04 10.52 -2.03
CA LYS A 53 -17.13 10.77 -1.09
C LYS A 53 -16.66 11.38 0.24
N THR A 54 -15.35 11.46 0.47
CA THR A 54 -14.78 12.03 1.69
C THR A 54 -14.38 13.47 1.45
N GLU A 55 -15.09 14.39 2.08
CA GLU A 55 -14.71 15.80 2.05
C GLU A 55 -13.30 16.01 2.63
N ARG A 56 -12.53 16.90 2.01
CA ARG A 56 -11.20 17.31 2.50
C ARG A 56 -10.20 16.16 2.62
N PHE A 57 -10.41 15.03 1.94
CA PHE A 57 -9.52 13.87 2.00
C PHE A 57 -8.04 14.22 1.76
N ALA A 58 -7.75 15.01 0.73
CA ALA A 58 -6.41 15.46 0.41
C ALA A 58 -5.78 16.39 1.46
N GLU A 59 -6.58 17.10 2.27
CA GLU A 59 -6.08 17.89 3.39
C GLU A 59 -5.73 16.99 4.58
N CYS A 60 -6.60 16.03 4.88
CA CYS A 60 -6.43 15.07 5.98
C CYS A 60 -5.22 14.14 5.78
N LEU A 61 -4.80 13.91 4.53
CA LEU A 61 -3.61 13.11 4.22
C LEU A 61 -2.28 13.84 4.46
N LYS A 62 -2.30 15.17 4.67
CA LYS A 62 -1.05 15.94 4.77
C LYS A 62 -0.40 15.72 6.12
N PHE A 63 0.80 15.17 6.12
CA PHE A 63 1.61 15.03 7.31
C PHE A 63 3.10 14.99 6.96
N ARG A 64 3.89 15.96 7.43
CA ARG A 64 5.32 16.07 7.09
C ARG A 64 5.54 16.01 5.56
N ASP A 65 6.37 15.10 5.09
CA ASP A 65 6.66 14.87 3.67
C ASP A 65 5.57 14.08 2.92
N ALA A 66 4.57 13.55 3.63
CA ALA A 66 3.35 13.02 3.04
C ALA A 66 2.47 14.18 2.58
N ASN A 67 2.67 14.63 1.35
CA ASN A 67 2.00 15.82 0.82
C ASN A 67 1.69 15.72 -0.68
N LYS A 68 1.07 16.76 -1.24
CA LYS A 68 0.65 16.80 -2.65
C LYS A 68 1.82 16.58 -3.63
N LYS A 69 3.03 17.05 -3.31
CA LYS A 69 4.21 16.85 -4.16
C LYS A 69 4.57 15.36 -4.26
N ALA A 70 4.52 14.63 -3.14
CA ALA A 70 4.76 13.20 -3.12
C ALA A 70 3.70 12.42 -3.93
N LEU A 71 2.42 12.79 -3.79
CA LEU A 71 1.33 12.20 -4.57
C LEU A 71 1.51 12.41 -6.08
N THR A 72 1.80 13.65 -6.49
CA THR A 72 2.04 13.99 -7.90
C THR A 72 3.27 13.25 -8.45
N ALA A 73 4.37 13.16 -7.70
CA ALA A 73 5.55 12.42 -8.12
C ALA A 73 5.29 10.92 -8.30
N ALA A 74 4.37 10.35 -7.51
CA ALA A 74 3.97 8.95 -7.60
C ALA A 74 2.90 8.68 -8.68
N GLY A 75 2.35 9.72 -9.30
CA GLY A 75 1.25 9.64 -10.27
C GLY A 75 -0.11 9.32 -9.66
N VAL A 76 -0.32 9.65 -8.37
CA VAL A 76 -1.58 9.38 -7.68
C VAL A 76 -2.53 10.56 -7.82
N ASP A 77 -3.66 10.33 -8.48
CA ASP A 77 -4.78 11.27 -8.59
C ASP A 77 -5.85 10.93 -7.55
N LEU A 78 -6.03 11.84 -6.58
CA LEU A 78 -7.03 11.69 -5.52
C LEU A 78 -8.47 12.01 -5.96
N SER A 79 -8.68 12.47 -7.19
CA SER A 79 -10.02 12.70 -7.74
C SER A 79 -10.68 11.43 -8.28
N GLN A 80 -9.93 10.33 -8.39
CA GLN A 80 -10.46 9.05 -8.83
C GLN A 80 -11.19 8.32 -7.69
N PRO A 81 -12.30 7.61 -7.97
CA PRO A 81 -13.02 6.82 -6.95
C PRO A 81 -12.15 5.77 -6.25
N ASP A 82 -11.24 5.13 -7.00
CA ASP A 82 -10.31 4.11 -6.52
C ASP A 82 -9.00 4.69 -5.95
N SER A 83 -8.93 6.00 -5.71
CA SER A 83 -7.69 6.69 -5.34
C SER A 83 -7.04 6.17 -4.06
N LEU A 84 -7.82 5.64 -3.11
CA LEU A 84 -7.29 4.98 -1.92
C LEU A 84 -6.51 3.71 -2.27
N GLY A 85 -7.01 2.92 -3.22
CA GLY A 85 -6.30 1.75 -3.75
C GLY A 85 -5.06 2.15 -4.55
N ARG A 86 -5.16 3.19 -5.38
CA ARG A 86 -4.01 3.74 -6.11
C ARG A 86 -2.91 4.23 -5.18
N LEU A 87 -3.29 4.85 -4.06
CA LEU A 87 -2.38 5.28 -3.01
C LEU A 87 -1.64 4.08 -2.40
N ALA A 88 -2.37 3.02 -2.03
CA ALA A 88 -1.76 1.81 -1.49
C ALA A 88 -0.77 1.18 -2.49
N VAL A 89 -1.17 1.03 -3.76
CA VAL A 89 -0.31 0.47 -4.82
C VAL A 89 0.93 1.34 -5.06
N ALA A 90 0.77 2.65 -5.17
CA ALA A 90 1.86 3.55 -5.56
C ALA A 90 2.97 3.67 -4.52
N PHE A 91 2.68 3.39 -3.25
CA PHE A 91 3.64 3.51 -2.14
C PHE A 91 3.96 2.16 -1.47
N SER A 92 3.65 1.04 -2.12
CA SER A 92 4.04 -0.31 -1.66
C SER A 92 5.14 -0.89 -2.54
N ASP A 93 5.94 -1.77 -1.96
CA ASP A 93 6.95 -2.58 -2.67
C ASP A 93 6.38 -3.91 -3.18
N GLY A 94 5.15 -4.27 -2.78
CA GLY A 94 4.45 -5.45 -3.27
C GLY A 94 2.94 -5.35 -3.01
N VAL A 95 2.16 -6.09 -3.81
CA VAL A 95 0.69 -6.09 -3.72
C VAL A 95 0.17 -7.52 -3.62
N ILE A 96 -0.82 -7.74 -2.77
CA ILE A 96 -1.51 -9.03 -2.64
C ILE A 96 -2.98 -8.85 -2.99
N GLU A 97 -3.50 -9.68 -3.88
CA GLU A 97 -4.93 -9.88 -4.06
C GLU A 97 -5.46 -10.77 -2.93
N ALA A 98 -6.04 -10.18 -1.89
CA ALA A 98 -6.48 -10.93 -0.71
C ALA A 98 -7.83 -11.64 -0.89
N GLU A 99 -8.62 -11.21 -1.87
CA GLU A 99 -9.94 -11.71 -2.22
C GLU A 99 -10.14 -11.66 -3.73
N ALA A 100 -10.89 -12.61 -4.30
CA ALA A 100 -11.24 -12.59 -5.71
C ALA A 100 -12.06 -11.33 -6.06
N GLY A 101 -11.85 -10.81 -7.27
CA GLY A 101 -12.61 -9.65 -7.76
C GLY A 101 -12.03 -8.30 -7.34
N VAL A 102 -10.74 -8.25 -6.97
CA VAL A 102 -9.99 -6.98 -6.90
C VAL A 102 -10.02 -6.31 -8.27
N SER A 103 -10.10 -4.99 -8.27
CA SER A 103 -10.07 -4.19 -9.49
C SER A 103 -8.88 -4.53 -10.39
N GLU A 104 -9.16 -4.97 -11.62
CA GLU A 104 -8.14 -5.21 -12.66
C GLU A 104 -7.29 -3.96 -12.93
N THR A 105 -7.88 -2.77 -12.80
CA THR A 105 -7.18 -1.49 -12.93
C THR A 105 -6.07 -1.34 -11.88
N LEU A 106 -6.33 -1.72 -10.63
CA LEU A 106 -5.34 -1.63 -9.55
C LEU A 106 -4.24 -2.68 -9.69
N LEU A 107 -4.60 -3.91 -10.07
CA LEU A 107 -3.63 -4.98 -10.36
C LEU A 107 -2.76 -4.63 -11.58
N GLY A 108 -3.37 -4.06 -12.62
CA GLY A 108 -2.68 -3.55 -13.80
C GLY A 108 -1.69 -2.45 -13.45
N LEU A 109 -2.09 -1.49 -12.60
CA LEU A 109 -1.21 -0.44 -12.10
C LEU A 109 0.00 -0.99 -11.33
N ALA A 110 -0.21 -2.03 -10.51
CA ALA A 110 0.87 -2.67 -9.77
C ALA A 110 1.87 -3.34 -10.73
N LYS A 111 1.37 -4.06 -11.74
CA LYS A 111 2.19 -4.70 -12.78
C LYS A 111 2.94 -3.68 -13.64
N GLU A 112 2.30 -2.59 -14.05
CA GLU A 112 2.92 -1.51 -14.83
C GLU A 112 4.10 -0.86 -14.07
N LYS A 113 3.95 -0.71 -12.74
CA LYS A 113 5.01 -0.23 -11.86
C LYS A 113 6.11 -1.27 -11.58
N GLY A 114 5.97 -2.49 -12.09
CA GLY A 114 6.92 -3.59 -11.88
C GLY A 114 6.90 -4.15 -10.45
N LEU A 115 5.80 -3.96 -9.71
CA LEU A 115 5.67 -4.49 -8.36
C LEU A 115 5.40 -6.01 -8.41
N PRO A 116 6.03 -6.80 -7.53
CA PRO A 116 5.58 -8.17 -7.26
C PRO A 116 4.11 -8.19 -6.85
N VAL A 117 3.32 -9.02 -7.53
CA VAL A 117 1.89 -9.21 -7.23
C VAL A 117 1.63 -10.67 -6.91
N LEU A 118 1.04 -10.94 -5.75
CA LEU A 118 0.47 -12.25 -5.41
C LEU A 118 -1.01 -12.25 -5.79
N GLU A 119 -1.33 -12.88 -6.91
CA GLU A 119 -2.71 -13.07 -7.39
C GLU A 119 -3.27 -14.38 -6.84
N GLN A 120 -4.53 -14.34 -6.38
CA GLN A 120 -5.34 -15.51 -5.99
C GLN A 120 -4.57 -16.62 -5.25
N ALA A 121 -4.00 -16.31 -4.08
CA ALA A 121 -3.36 -17.31 -3.23
C ALA A 121 -4.30 -18.50 -3.00
N SER A 122 -3.76 -19.71 -3.15
CA SER A 122 -4.56 -20.93 -3.11
C SER A 122 -5.23 -21.06 -1.74
N ILE A 123 -6.51 -21.47 -1.70
CA ILE A 123 -7.22 -21.63 -0.41
C ILE A 123 -6.54 -22.69 0.48
N GLN A 124 -5.91 -23.69 -0.13
CA GLN A 124 -5.22 -24.78 0.56
C GLN A 124 -3.82 -24.38 1.05
N ASP A 125 -3.04 -23.65 0.24
CA ASP A 125 -1.64 -23.32 0.54
C ASP A 125 -1.41 -21.82 0.78
N LYS A 126 -2.47 -21.06 1.12
CA LYS A 126 -2.42 -19.60 1.34
C LYS A 126 -1.26 -19.14 2.21
N ALA A 127 -0.98 -19.87 3.29
CA ALA A 127 0.11 -19.55 4.20
C ALA A 127 1.49 -19.72 3.55
N ALA A 128 1.67 -20.76 2.73
CA ALA A 128 2.91 -21.00 2.00
C ALA A 128 3.10 -19.96 0.88
N ASP A 129 2.04 -19.63 0.14
CA ASP A 129 2.06 -18.62 -0.92
C ASP A 129 2.45 -17.24 -0.36
N TYR A 130 1.82 -16.83 0.74
CA TYR A 130 2.16 -15.57 1.41
C TYR A 130 3.59 -15.56 1.93
N ARG A 131 4.04 -16.67 2.52
CA ARG A 131 5.41 -16.80 3.01
C ARG A 131 6.41 -16.64 1.86
N ALA A 132 6.24 -17.39 0.77
CA ALA A 132 7.11 -17.32 -0.39
C ALA A 132 7.12 -15.91 -1.00
N PHE A 133 5.96 -15.25 -1.04
CA PHE A 133 5.85 -13.87 -1.48
C PHE A 133 6.66 -12.92 -0.59
N PHE A 134 6.49 -12.96 0.73
CA PHE A 134 7.24 -12.08 1.63
C PHE A 134 8.75 -12.36 1.63
N GLU A 135 9.17 -13.61 1.48
CA GLU A 135 10.59 -13.99 1.38
C GLU A 135 11.24 -13.52 0.05
N SER A 136 10.43 -13.18 -0.97
CA SER A 136 10.93 -12.73 -2.28
C SER A 136 11.20 -11.22 -2.40
N LEU A 137 10.82 -10.42 -1.39
CA LEU A 137 10.81 -8.95 -1.42
C LEU A 137 12.12 -8.27 -0.97
#